data_AF-A0A3N5R3V2-F1
#
_entry.id   AF-A0A3N5R3V2-F1
#
_cell.length_a   1.000
_cell.length_b   1.000
_cell.length_c   1.000
_cell.angle_alpha   90.00
_cell.angle_beta   90.00
_cell.angle_gamma   90.00
#
_symmetry.space_group_name_H-M   'P 1'
#
loop_
_entity.id
_entity.type
_entity.pdbx_description
1 polymer ?
#
loop_
_entity_poly.entity_id
_entity_poly.type
_entity_poly.pdbx_seq_one_letter_code
_entity_poly.pdbx_strand_id
1 'polypeptide(L)'
;MTKQDDLIAYLFEGQAHLLSSVLMQWMEASPRFTVFVETYRDKIRKKVRVTRDPESILDLRGELEIAYCLLKDRRLAVAYEPYASAKRRGPDFAVTYRLNQVFNVEVARLRLSGIDLQRKEERILRILLNKLGQMQPAMANLLVICAEEALARSIDLGRLLQEVKTRVDGKDLAFYSSIHYTTPSAFYKDFRRLSGILLWATSAQIWVNKQAQSALPEKIFRILNSLPNQ
;
A
#
# COMPACT_ATOMS: atom_id res chain seq x y z
N MET A 1 15.94 6.29 -29.84
CA MET A 1 15.43 5.46 -28.74
C MET A 1 15.60 6.25 -27.46
N THR A 2 14.53 6.47 -26.71
CA THR A 2 14.57 7.25 -25.47
C THR A 2 15.02 6.37 -24.31
N LYS A 3 15.49 6.99 -23.22
CA LYS A 3 15.84 6.28 -21.98
C LYS A 3 14.65 5.47 -21.44
N GLN A 4 13.44 5.98 -21.60
CA GLN A 4 12.21 5.31 -21.20
C GLN A 4 11.96 4.05 -22.03
N ASP A 5 12.18 4.10 -23.35
CA ASP A 5 12.08 2.92 -24.23
C ASP A 5 13.05 1.81 -23.78
N ASP A 6 14.30 2.17 -23.46
CA ASP A 6 15.31 1.23 -22.98
C ASP A 6 14.89 0.59 -21.65
N LEU A 7 14.32 1.37 -20.73
CA LEU A 7 13.81 0.86 -19.46
C LEU A 7 12.62 -0.09 -19.67
N ILE A 8 11.66 0.24 -20.53
CA ILE A 8 10.54 -0.65 -20.85
C ILE A 8 11.04 -1.96 -21.47
N ALA A 9 11.93 -1.87 -22.47
CA ALA A 9 12.52 -3.04 -23.10
C ALA A 9 13.28 -3.91 -22.08
N TYR A 10 14.02 -3.29 -21.15
CA TYR A 10 14.73 -3.99 -20.08
C TYR A 10 13.79 -4.70 -19.08
N LEU A 11 12.76 -4.00 -18.60
CA LEU A 11 11.82 -4.52 -17.59
C LEU A 11 11.00 -5.71 -18.12
N PHE A 12 10.67 -5.70 -19.41
CA PHE A 12 9.79 -6.70 -20.04
C PHE A 12 10.52 -7.63 -21.03
N GLU A 13 11.85 -7.57 -21.11
CA GLU A 13 12.66 -8.40 -22.01
C GLU A 13 12.22 -8.30 -23.48
N GLY A 14 11.79 -7.10 -23.89
CA GLY A 14 11.25 -6.83 -25.22
C GLY A 14 9.89 -7.46 -25.52
N GLN A 15 9.21 -8.06 -24.53
CA GLN A 15 7.90 -8.69 -24.70
C GLN A 15 6.76 -7.70 -24.42
N ALA A 16 5.62 -7.92 -25.08
CA ALA A 16 4.40 -7.19 -24.78
C ALA A 16 3.93 -7.53 -23.36
N HIS A 17 3.60 -6.51 -22.56
CA HIS A 17 3.18 -6.68 -21.17
C HIS A 17 2.10 -5.68 -20.80
N LEU A 18 1.13 -6.09 -19.96
CA LEU A 18 -0.01 -5.23 -19.54
C LEU A 18 0.42 -3.94 -18.83
N LEU A 19 1.62 -3.93 -18.25
CA LEU A 19 2.16 -2.78 -17.52
C LEU A 19 3.04 -1.86 -18.38
N SER A 20 3.39 -2.23 -19.61
CA SER A 20 4.37 -1.47 -20.39
C SER A 20 3.86 -0.08 -20.74
N SER A 21 2.65 0.03 -21.29
CA SER A 21 2.04 1.30 -21.69
C SER A 21 1.82 2.25 -20.51
N VAL A 22 1.32 1.73 -19.39
CA VAL A 22 1.06 2.55 -18.20
C VAL A 22 2.35 3.05 -17.55
N LEU A 23 3.40 2.22 -17.46
CA LEU A 23 4.69 2.66 -16.95
C LEU A 23 5.34 3.68 -17.86
N MET A 24 5.22 3.51 -19.18
CA MET A 24 5.71 4.48 -20.15
C MET A 24 5.06 5.84 -19.92
N GLN A 25 3.73 5.88 -19.86
CA GLN A 25 2.96 7.10 -19.61
C GLN A 25 3.36 7.78 -18.29
N TRP A 26 3.54 7.02 -17.21
CA TRP A 26 3.96 7.57 -15.92
C TRP A 26 5.40 8.10 -15.94
N MET A 27 6.32 7.44 -16.66
CA MET A 27 7.70 7.91 -16.83
C MET A 27 7.78 9.16 -17.71
N GLU A 28 6.93 9.29 -18.73
CA GLU A 28 6.83 10.52 -19.53
C GLU A 28 6.28 11.69 -18.70
N ALA A 29 5.27 11.43 -17.87
CA ALA A 29 4.65 12.45 -17.02
C ALA A 29 5.51 12.86 -15.81
N SER A 30 6.44 12.01 -15.35
CA SER A 30 7.21 12.26 -14.13
C SER A 30 8.67 11.82 -14.25
N PRO A 31 9.61 12.76 -14.48
CA PRO A 31 11.05 12.46 -14.48
C PRO A 31 11.53 11.83 -13.17
N ARG A 32 10.91 12.18 -12.04
CA ARG A 32 11.25 11.59 -10.73
C ARG A 32 10.87 10.13 -10.66
N PHE A 33 9.75 9.75 -11.28
CA PHE A 33 9.35 8.36 -11.40
C PHE A 33 10.27 7.60 -12.37
N THR A 34 10.73 8.21 -13.46
CA THR A 34 11.76 7.61 -14.33
C THR A 34 13.03 7.27 -13.56
N VAL A 35 13.53 8.18 -12.73
CA VAL A 35 14.70 7.94 -11.88
C VAL A 35 14.45 6.81 -10.88
N PHE A 36 13.25 6.75 -10.30
CA PHE A 36 12.84 5.66 -9.41
C PHE A 36 12.86 4.30 -10.13
N VAL A 37 12.26 4.23 -11.33
CA VAL A 37 12.23 3.01 -12.15
C VAL A 37 13.63 2.57 -12.54
N GLU A 38 14.49 3.50 -12.96
CA GLU A 38 15.89 3.21 -13.27
C GLU A 38 16.64 2.67 -12.06
N THR A 39 16.54 3.33 -10.90
CA THR A 39 17.21 2.95 -9.65
C THR A 39 16.81 1.55 -9.20
N TYR A 40 15.54 1.18 -9.37
CA TYR A 40 14.99 -0.09 -8.89
C TYR A 40 14.67 -1.09 -10.01
N ARG A 41 15.18 -0.88 -11.23
CA ARG A 41 14.84 -1.67 -12.43
C ARG A 41 14.98 -3.17 -12.23
N ASP A 42 16.00 -3.62 -11.51
CA ASP A 42 16.25 -5.04 -11.26
C ASP A 42 15.22 -5.66 -10.31
N LYS A 43 14.82 -4.91 -9.28
CA LYS A 43 13.75 -5.32 -8.36
C LYS A 43 12.40 -5.38 -9.08
N ILE A 44 12.09 -4.35 -9.87
CA ILE A 44 10.84 -4.28 -10.64
C ILE A 44 10.80 -5.42 -11.67
N ARG A 45 11.86 -5.62 -12.47
CA ARG A 45 11.95 -6.74 -13.43
C ARG A 45 11.80 -8.09 -12.74
N LYS A 46 12.45 -8.28 -11.59
CA LYS A 46 12.29 -9.51 -10.80
C LYS A 46 10.83 -9.71 -10.38
N LYS A 47 10.15 -8.67 -9.88
CA LYS A 47 8.72 -8.75 -9.52
C LYS A 47 7.85 -9.08 -10.74
N VAL A 48 8.06 -8.41 -11.87
CA VAL A 48 7.36 -8.71 -13.14
C VAL A 48 7.52 -10.19 -13.50
N ARG A 49 8.74 -10.73 -13.48
CA ARG A 49 9.02 -12.12 -13.87
C ARG A 49 8.35 -13.16 -12.96
N VAL A 50 8.25 -12.89 -11.65
CA VAL A 50 7.63 -13.84 -10.70
C VAL A 50 6.12 -13.71 -10.64
N THR A 51 5.58 -12.58 -11.08
CA THR A 51 4.14 -12.29 -11.09
C THR A 51 3.52 -12.82 -12.38
N ARG A 52 2.91 -14.00 -12.31
CA ARG A 52 2.43 -14.71 -13.51
C ARG A 52 0.91 -14.67 -13.70
N ASP A 53 0.15 -14.52 -12.61
CA ASP A 53 -1.30 -14.45 -12.70
C ASP A 53 -1.78 -12.99 -12.89
N PRO A 54 -2.89 -12.77 -13.63
CA PRO A 54 -3.40 -11.43 -13.92
C PRO A 54 -3.67 -10.58 -12.66
N GLU A 55 -4.16 -11.19 -11.58
CA GLU A 55 -4.50 -10.46 -10.36
C GLU A 55 -3.25 -9.97 -9.62
N SER A 56 -2.18 -10.76 -9.60
CA SER A 56 -0.91 -10.31 -9.04
C SER A 56 -0.25 -9.23 -9.89
N ILE A 57 -0.47 -9.21 -11.22
CA ILE A 57 -0.01 -8.09 -12.08
C ILE A 57 -0.70 -6.79 -11.69
N LEU A 58 -1.98 -6.85 -11.36
CA LEU A 58 -2.73 -5.69 -10.88
C LEU A 58 -2.30 -5.24 -9.47
N ASP A 59 -1.84 -6.16 -8.62
CA ASP A 59 -1.23 -5.80 -7.33
C ASP A 59 0.09 -5.05 -7.53
N LEU A 60 0.97 -5.54 -8.40
CA LEU A 60 2.21 -4.85 -8.76
C LEU A 60 1.93 -3.49 -9.41
N ARG A 61 0.90 -3.39 -10.26
CA ARG A 61 0.44 -2.10 -10.79
C ARG A 61 0.08 -1.14 -9.66
N GLY A 62 -0.69 -1.60 -8.67
CA GLY A 62 -1.08 -0.81 -7.52
C GLY A 62 0.13 -0.31 -6.72
N GLU A 63 1.11 -1.17 -6.44
CA GLU A 63 2.35 -0.77 -5.78
C GLU A 63 3.07 0.35 -6.56
N LEU A 64 3.30 0.15 -7.86
CA LEU A 64 4.00 1.12 -8.71
C LEU A 64 3.21 2.42 -8.89
N GLU A 65 1.89 2.35 -8.92
CA GLU A 65 1.00 3.52 -8.95
C GLU A 65 1.17 4.38 -7.70
N ILE A 66 1.22 3.77 -6.52
CA ILE A 66 1.44 4.50 -5.26
C ILE A 66 2.82 5.16 -5.27
N ALA A 67 3.86 4.48 -5.75
CA ALA A 67 5.18 5.10 -5.90
C ALA A 67 5.16 6.31 -6.85
N TYR A 68 4.51 6.17 -8.01
CA TYR A 68 4.32 7.25 -8.98
C TYR A 68 3.59 8.45 -8.35
N CYS A 69 2.49 8.20 -7.63
CA CYS A 69 1.69 9.26 -7.01
C CYS A 69 2.45 9.97 -5.88
N LEU A 70 3.12 9.22 -4.99
CA LEU A 70 3.96 9.80 -3.93
C LEU A 70 5.05 10.71 -4.51
N LEU A 71 5.66 10.32 -5.64
CA LEU A 71 6.74 11.07 -6.29
C LEU A 71 6.25 12.34 -7.01
N LYS A 72 4.94 12.56 -7.16
CA LYS A 72 4.41 13.85 -7.64
C LYS A 72 4.64 14.99 -6.64
N ASP A 73 4.66 14.71 -5.34
CA ASP A 73 5.04 15.70 -4.33
C ASP A 73 6.56 15.77 -4.16
N ARG A 74 7.15 16.92 -4.51
CA ARG A 74 8.60 17.16 -4.45
C ARG A 74 9.20 17.03 -3.05
N ARG A 75 8.38 17.10 -2.00
CA ARG A 75 8.82 16.98 -0.60
C ARG A 75 9.01 15.52 -0.16
N LEU A 76 8.53 14.56 -0.95
CA LEU A 76 8.61 13.14 -0.65
C LEU A 76 9.70 12.47 -1.47
N ALA A 77 10.55 11.67 -0.84
CA ALA A 77 11.44 10.71 -1.49
C ALA A 77 10.97 9.29 -1.17
N VAL A 78 11.06 8.36 -2.12
CA VAL A 78 10.53 7.00 -2.01
C VAL A 78 11.66 5.99 -2.21
N ALA A 79 11.86 5.12 -1.22
CA ALA A 79 12.74 3.96 -1.31
C ALA A 79 11.92 2.67 -1.44
N TYR A 80 12.22 1.85 -2.45
CA TYR A 80 11.46 0.63 -2.76
C TYR A 80 12.08 -0.63 -2.13
N GLU A 81 11.25 -1.40 -1.43
CA GLU A 81 11.63 -2.57 -0.63
C GLU A 81 12.91 -2.33 0.19
N PRO A 82 12.92 -1.32 1.08
CA PRO A 82 14.13 -0.91 1.79
C PRO A 82 14.63 -1.97 2.79
N TYR A 83 13.76 -2.89 3.21
CA TYR A 83 14.06 -3.92 4.20
C TYR A 83 14.35 -5.32 3.59
N ALA A 84 14.37 -5.44 2.25
CA ALA A 84 14.53 -6.74 1.57
C ALA A 84 15.83 -7.48 1.94
N SER A 85 16.90 -6.76 2.28
CA SER A 85 18.18 -7.33 2.71
C SER A 85 18.11 -8.02 4.07
N ALA A 86 17.16 -7.62 4.94
CA ALA A 86 17.01 -8.17 6.28
C ALA A 86 16.31 -9.53 6.31
N LYS A 87 15.99 -10.14 5.15
CA LYS A 87 15.25 -11.42 5.01
C LYS A 87 13.93 -11.49 5.78
N ARG A 88 13.37 -10.34 6.15
CA ARG A 88 12.06 -10.22 6.80
C ARG A 88 11.10 -9.57 5.82
N ARG A 89 9.83 -9.99 5.83
CA ARG A 89 8.77 -9.23 5.18
C ARG A 89 8.72 -7.86 5.82
N GLY A 90 8.69 -6.83 4.98
CA GLY A 90 8.70 -5.45 5.39
C GLY A 90 7.89 -4.63 4.39
N PRO A 91 7.64 -3.37 4.71
CA PRO A 91 6.81 -2.50 3.90
C PRO A 91 7.35 -2.36 2.48
N ASP A 92 6.45 -2.24 1.51
CA ASP A 92 6.79 -1.98 0.11
C ASP A 92 7.65 -0.72 -0.04
N PHE A 93 7.38 0.33 0.73
CA PHE A 93 8.14 1.59 0.67
C PHE A 93 8.54 2.11 2.04
N ALA A 94 9.70 2.79 2.07
CA ALA A 94 9.98 3.83 3.05
C ALA A 94 9.92 5.18 2.34
N VAL A 95 9.15 6.11 2.89
CA VAL A 95 8.94 7.44 2.36
C VAL A 95 9.54 8.45 3.31
N THR A 96 10.46 9.25 2.80
CA THR A 96 11.07 10.36 3.54
C THR A 96 10.36 11.64 3.16
N TYR A 97 9.73 12.28 4.14
CA TYR A 97 9.27 13.66 4.05
C TYR A 97 10.38 14.60 4.50
N ARG A 98 10.83 15.47 3.58
CA ARG A 98 11.95 16.39 3.78
C ARG A 98 13.23 15.62 4.20
N LEU A 99 13.93 16.06 5.25
CA LEU A 99 15.28 15.60 5.59
C LEU A 99 15.33 14.46 6.62
N ASN A 100 14.28 14.20 7.40
CA ASN A 100 14.38 13.27 8.53
C ASN A 100 13.08 12.59 8.97
N GLN A 101 11.92 12.91 8.38
CA GLN A 101 10.67 12.26 8.76
C GLN A 101 10.40 11.07 7.84
N VAL A 102 10.70 9.87 8.32
CA VAL A 102 10.48 8.63 7.58
C VAL A 102 9.22 7.94 8.06
N PHE A 103 8.40 7.50 7.13
CA PHE A 103 7.29 6.59 7.39
C PHE A 103 7.26 5.48 6.36
N ASN A 104 6.69 4.35 6.75
CA ASN A 104 6.57 3.19 5.89
C ASN A 104 5.21 3.15 5.22
N VAL A 105 5.17 2.67 3.99
CA VAL A 105 3.95 2.45 3.24
C VAL A 105 3.92 0.99 2.79
N GLU A 106 2.86 0.31 3.19
CA GLU A 106 2.53 -1.03 2.71
C GLU A 106 1.33 -0.94 1.79
N VAL A 107 1.41 -1.56 0.61
CA VAL A 107 0.33 -1.54 -0.37
C VAL A 107 -0.39 -2.89 -0.40
N ALA A 108 -1.69 -2.82 -0.54
CA ALA A 108 -2.56 -3.94 -0.81
C ALA A 108 -3.61 -3.51 -1.83
N ARG A 109 -4.18 -4.47 -2.56
CA ARG A 109 -5.33 -4.23 -3.42
C ARG A 109 -6.55 -4.97 -2.89
N LEU A 110 -7.68 -4.29 -2.87
CA LEU A 110 -8.96 -4.91 -2.57
C LEU A 110 -9.46 -5.62 -3.83
N ARG A 111 -9.33 -6.95 -3.84
CA ARG A 111 -9.79 -7.81 -4.92
C ARG A 111 -11.23 -8.25 -4.61
N LEU A 112 -12.22 -7.76 -5.36
CA LEU A 112 -13.61 -8.25 -5.28
C LEU A 112 -14.10 -8.67 -6.66
N SER A 113 -14.82 -9.79 -6.71
CA SER A 113 -15.70 -10.15 -7.84
C SER A 113 -17.16 -9.86 -7.45
N GLY A 114 -18.10 -9.82 -8.40
CA GLY A 114 -19.46 -9.29 -8.18
C GLY A 114 -20.23 -9.83 -6.96
N ILE A 115 -20.01 -11.09 -6.55
CA ILE A 115 -20.66 -11.71 -5.36
C ILE A 115 -20.02 -11.25 -4.04
N ASP A 116 -18.77 -10.78 -4.08
CA ASP A 116 -17.97 -10.40 -2.90
C ASP A 116 -18.25 -8.96 -2.40
N LEU A 117 -19.10 -8.17 -3.07
CA LEU A 117 -19.48 -6.83 -2.61
C LEU A 117 -20.12 -6.84 -1.22
N GLN A 118 -20.88 -7.89 -0.89
CA GLN A 118 -21.48 -8.09 0.44
C GLN A 118 -20.45 -8.46 1.51
N ARG A 119 -19.24 -8.88 1.11
CA ARG A 119 -18.13 -9.28 2.01
C ARG A 119 -16.95 -8.32 1.96
N LYS A 120 -17.10 -7.14 1.35
CA LYS A 120 -16.03 -6.14 1.20
C LYS A 120 -15.33 -5.79 2.51
N GLU A 121 -16.08 -5.67 3.60
CA GLU A 121 -15.55 -5.36 4.93
C GLU A 121 -14.73 -6.51 5.51
N GLU A 122 -15.18 -7.75 5.32
CA GLU A 122 -14.42 -8.94 5.72
C GLU A 122 -13.10 -9.05 4.93
N ARG A 123 -13.11 -8.67 3.64
CA ARG A 123 -11.91 -8.64 2.80
C ARG A 123 -10.91 -7.59 3.29
N ILE A 124 -11.37 -6.38 3.62
CA ILE A 124 -10.52 -5.35 4.22
C ILE A 124 -9.96 -5.82 5.56
N LEU A 125 -10.78 -6.45 6.40
CA LEU A 125 -10.33 -7.00 7.66
C LEU A 125 -9.22 -8.04 7.45
N ARG A 126 -9.38 -8.98 6.51
CA ARG A 126 -8.34 -9.96 6.17
C ARG A 126 -7.05 -9.29 5.69
N ILE A 127 -7.14 -8.28 4.83
CA ILE A 127 -5.98 -7.50 4.38
C ILE A 127 -5.29 -6.85 5.58
N LEU A 128 -6.04 -6.11 6.39
CA LEU A 128 -5.54 -5.42 7.58
C LEU A 128 -4.76 -6.39 8.47
N LEU A 129 -5.38 -7.49 8.86
CA LEU A 129 -4.78 -8.44 9.78
C LEU A 129 -3.51 -9.07 9.18
N ASN A 130 -3.55 -9.50 7.92
CA ASN A 130 -2.37 -10.06 7.24
C ASN A 130 -1.19 -9.09 7.17
N LYS A 131 -1.46 -7.78 7.11
CA LYS A 131 -0.44 -6.73 6.99
C LYS A 131 0.02 -6.19 8.34
N LEU A 132 -0.81 -6.23 9.40
CA LEU A 132 -0.44 -5.74 10.75
C LEU A 132 0.87 -6.35 11.27
N GLY A 133 1.07 -7.66 11.10
CA GLY A 133 2.29 -8.35 11.51
C GLY A 133 3.56 -7.93 10.74
N GLN A 134 3.42 -7.22 9.62
CA GLN A 134 4.53 -6.79 8.76
C GLN A 134 4.97 -5.34 9.04
N MET A 135 4.19 -4.62 9.87
CA MET A 135 4.44 -3.22 10.22
C MET A 135 5.68 -3.09 11.10
N GLN A 136 6.55 -2.12 10.79
CA GLN A 136 7.81 -1.96 11.50
C GLN A 136 7.59 -1.35 12.89
N PRO A 137 8.21 -1.92 13.95
CA PRO A 137 8.12 -1.35 15.29
C PRO A 137 8.79 0.03 15.35
N ALA A 138 8.27 0.92 16.20
CA ALA A 138 8.75 2.29 16.41
C ALA A 138 8.74 3.21 15.17
N MET A 139 8.21 2.76 14.04
CA MET A 139 8.05 3.55 12.82
C MET A 139 6.59 3.95 12.63
N ALA A 140 6.35 5.09 11.98
CA ALA A 140 5.03 5.38 11.44
C ALA A 140 4.77 4.44 10.25
N ASN A 141 3.65 3.73 10.24
CA ASN A 141 3.29 2.79 9.16
C ASN A 141 1.91 3.13 8.60
N LEU A 142 1.83 3.31 7.29
CA LEU A 142 0.61 3.53 6.54
C LEU A 142 0.27 2.26 5.75
N LEU A 143 -0.95 1.77 5.89
CA LEU A 143 -1.49 0.76 4.97
C LEU A 143 -2.28 1.47 3.87
N VAL A 144 -1.90 1.26 2.62
CA VAL A 144 -2.64 1.76 1.46
C VAL A 144 -3.41 0.59 0.84
N ILE A 145 -4.72 0.73 0.70
CA ILE A 145 -5.58 -0.28 0.08
C ILE A 145 -6.12 0.31 -1.23
N CYS A 146 -5.61 -0.15 -2.37
CA CYS A 146 -6.11 0.23 -3.68
C CYS A 146 -7.47 -0.44 -3.94
N ALA A 147 -8.47 0.36 -4.28
CA ALA A 147 -9.82 -0.10 -4.54
C ALA A 147 -10.44 0.67 -5.71
N GLU A 148 -11.46 0.08 -6.34
CA GLU A 148 -12.29 0.79 -7.31
C GLU A 148 -13.11 1.89 -6.62
N GLU A 149 -13.43 2.96 -7.34
CA GLU A 149 -14.09 4.14 -6.76
C GLU A 149 -15.45 3.83 -6.14
N ALA A 150 -16.30 3.09 -6.85
CA ALA A 150 -17.63 2.71 -6.36
C ALA A 150 -17.53 1.89 -5.06
N LEU A 151 -16.52 1.03 -4.99
CA LEU A 151 -16.26 0.22 -3.82
C LEU A 151 -15.76 1.08 -2.67
N ALA A 152 -14.75 1.91 -2.91
CA ALA A 152 -14.17 2.80 -1.91
C ALA A 152 -15.24 3.67 -1.25
N ARG A 153 -16.08 4.34 -2.04
CA ARG A 153 -17.20 5.17 -1.55
C ARG A 153 -18.21 4.42 -0.69
N SER A 154 -18.35 3.12 -0.93
CA SER A 154 -19.31 2.29 -0.19
C SER A 154 -18.78 1.80 1.17
N ILE A 155 -17.52 2.09 1.50
CA ILE A 155 -16.86 1.63 2.74
C ILE A 155 -16.75 2.80 3.71
N ASP A 156 -17.22 2.59 4.94
CA ASP A 156 -16.92 3.46 6.08
C ASP A 156 -15.78 2.84 6.90
N LEU A 157 -14.56 3.30 6.65
CA LEU A 157 -13.37 2.81 7.38
C LEU A 157 -13.45 3.07 8.89
N GLY A 158 -14.05 4.19 9.30
CA GLY A 158 -14.15 4.56 10.71
C GLY A 158 -15.06 3.60 11.46
N ARG A 159 -16.25 3.35 10.92
CA ARG A 159 -17.19 2.36 11.45
C ARG A 159 -16.58 0.96 11.45
N LEU A 160 -15.99 0.52 10.33
CA LEU A 160 -15.39 -0.80 10.20
C LEU A 160 -14.34 -1.05 11.29
N LEU A 161 -13.40 -0.12 11.50
CA LEU A 161 -12.36 -0.32 12.51
C LEU A 161 -12.88 -0.21 13.95
N GLN A 162 -13.95 0.55 14.17
CA GLN A 162 -14.62 0.56 15.47
C GLN A 162 -15.30 -0.78 15.77
N GLU A 163 -15.92 -1.41 14.77
CA GLU A 163 -16.52 -2.74 14.89
C GLU A 163 -15.44 -3.81 15.16
N VAL A 164 -14.30 -3.74 14.46
CA VAL A 164 -13.15 -4.65 14.70
C VAL A 164 -12.68 -4.55 16.14
N LYS A 165 -12.49 -3.34 16.65
CA LYS A 165 -12.08 -3.13 18.05
C LYS A 165 -13.12 -3.68 19.03
N THR A 166 -14.40 -3.45 18.76
CA THR A 166 -15.50 -3.96 19.60
C THR A 166 -15.47 -5.50 19.68
N ARG A 167 -15.23 -6.19 18.55
CA ARG A 167 -15.10 -7.66 18.53
C ARG A 167 -13.86 -8.16 19.28
N VAL A 168 -12.73 -7.47 19.13
CA VAL A 168 -11.49 -7.75 19.87
C VAL A 168 -11.71 -7.62 21.38
N ASP A 169 -12.28 -6.49 21.82
CA ASP A 169 -12.51 -6.20 23.24
C ASP A 169 -13.54 -7.17 23.85
N GLY A 170 -14.57 -7.52 23.07
CA GLY A 170 -15.59 -8.51 23.43
C GLY A 170 -15.12 -9.97 23.42
N LYS A 171 -13.86 -10.23 23.07
CA LYS A 171 -13.28 -11.58 22.94
C LYS A 171 -14.08 -12.51 22.01
N ASP A 172 -14.60 -11.96 20.92
CA ASP A 172 -15.41 -12.71 19.96
C ASP A 172 -14.66 -13.94 19.41
N LEU A 173 -15.13 -15.13 19.77
CA LEU A 173 -14.50 -16.40 19.39
C LEU A 173 -14.47 -16.58 17.85
N ALA A 174 -15.50 -16.15 17.13
CA ALA A 174 -15.55 -16.27 15.68
C ALA A 174 -14.51 -15.36 14.99
N PHE A 175 -14.27 -14.19 15.58
CA PHE A 175 -13.19 -13.29 15.16
C PHE A 175 -11.82 -13.97 15.34
N TYR A 176 -11.55 -14.57 16.51
CA TYR A 176 -10.27 -15.22 16.77
C TYR A 176 -10.06 -16.55 16.02
N SER A 177 -11.12 -17.29 15.70
CA SER A 177 -10.99 -18.53 14.91
C SER A 177 -10.59 -18.28 13.44
N SER A 178 -10.84 -17.08 12.91
CA SER A 178 -10.60 -16.74 11.50
C SER A 178 -9.30 -15.98 11.25
N ILE A 179 -8.52 -15.71 12.31
CA ILE A 179 -7.35 -14.83 12.26
C ILE A 179 -6.21 -15.41 13.11
N HIS A 180 -4.97 -14.96 12.88
CA HIS A 180 -3.77 -15.50 13.55
C HIS A 180 -3.55 -14.96 14.98
N TYR A 181 -4.37 -14.02 15.44
CA TYR A 181 -4.32 -13.53 16.82
C TYR A 181 -5.05 -14.50 17.76
N THR A 182 -4.54 -14.67 18.97
CA THR A 182 -5.16 -15.55 19.98
C THR A 182 -5.64 -14.79 21.22
N THR A 183 -5.25 -13.52 21.36
CA THR A 183 -5.63 -12.66 22.48
C THR A 183 -5.80 -11.21 22.04
N PRO A 184 -6.60 -10.40 22.76
CA PRO A 184 -6.69 -8.95 22.53
C PRO A 184 -5.33 -8.25 22.61
N SER A 185 -4.50 -8.63 23.58
CA SER A 185 -3.16 -8.06 23.76
C SER A 185 -2.24 -8.30 22.56
N ALA A 186 -2.31 -9.50 21.94
CA ALA A 186 -1.54 -9.80 20.74
C ALA A 186 -2.00 -8.93 19.55
N PHE A 187 -3.31 -8.74 19.37
CA PHE A 187 -3.84 -7.84 18.37
C PHE A 187 -3.40 -6.39 18.60
N TYR A 188 -3.61 -5.85 19.80
CA TYR A 188 -3.26 -4.45 20.11
C TYR A 188 -1.75 -4.18 20.11
N LYS A 189 -0.91 -5.21 20.27
CA LYS A 189 0.54 -5.09 20.09
C LYS A 189 0.89 -4.67 18.66
N ASP A 190 0.28 -5.30 17.66
CA ASP A 190 0.56 -5.00 16.25
C ASP A 190 -0.31 -3.85 15.74
N PHE A 191 -1.57 -3.74 16.17
CA PHE A 191 -2.46 -2.64 15.81
C PHE A 191 -1.88 -1.27 16.17
N ARG A 192 -1.17 -1.14 17.29
CA ARG A 192 -0.48 0.10 17.68
C ARG A 192 0.69 0.47 16.76
N ARG A 193 1.17 -0.42 15.88
CA ARG A 193 2.18 -0.10 14.87
C ARG A 193 1.57 0.56 13.63
N LEU A 194 0.28 0.36 13.39
CA LEU A 194 -0.44 0.99 12.28
C LEU A 194 -0.77 2.45 12.64
N SER A 195 -0.27 3.39 11.85
CA SER A 195 -0.54 4.83 12.02
C SER A 195 -1.82 5.27 11.33
N GLY A 196 -2.19 4.62 10.23
CA GLY A 196 -3.41 4.92 9.49
C GLY A 196 -3.63 4.00 8.30
N ILE A 197 -4.81 4.12 7.70
CA ILE A 197 -5.18 3.43 6.46
C ILE A 197 -5.58 4.48 5.44
N LEU A 198 -5.04 4.38 4.23
CA LEU A 198 -5.46 5.14 3.06
C LEU A 198 -6.18 4.18 2.11
N LEU A 199 -7.50 4.32 1.99
CA LEU A 199 -8.26 3.65 0.94
C LEU A 199 -8.11 4.46 -0.34
N TRP A 200 -7.24 3.95 -1.22
CA TRP A 200 -6.82 4.63 -2.44
C TRP A 200 -7.81 4.37 -3.57
N ALA A 201 -8.45 5.44 -4.02
CA ALA A 201 -9.36 5.53 -5.15
C ALA A 201 -9.42 7.01 -5.61
N THR A 202 -10.27 7.35 -6.59
CA THR A 202 -10.44 8.73 -7.07
C THR A 202 -10.84 9.69 -5.94
N SER A 203 -11.68 9.23 -5.01
CA SER A 203 -11.97 9.93 -3.76
C SER A 203 -11.32 9.17 -2.60
N ALA A 204 -10.02 9.40 -2.43
CA ALA A 204 -9.24 8.73 -1.39
C ALA A 204 -9.82 9.03 0.01
N GLN A 205 -9.94 7.98 0.82
CA GLN A 205 -10.39 8.11 2.21
C GLN A 205 -9.24 7.76 3.15
N ILE A 206 -9.07 8.57 4.19
CA ILE A 206 -8.04 8.34 5.19
C ILE A 206 -8.64 8.11 6.57
N TRP A 207 -8.18 7.04 7.21
CA TRP A 207 -8.44 6.77 8.61
C TRP A 207 -7.14 6.85 9.42
N VAL A 208 -7.20 7.53 10.56
CA VAL A 208 -6.04 7.75 11.43
C VAL A 208 -6.18 6.94 12.72
N ASN A 209 -5.14 6.17 13.05
CA ASN A 209 -5.10 5.44 14.31
C ASN A 209 -4.64 6.34 15.46
N LYS A 210 -5.59 6.78 16.29
CA LYS A 210 -5.28 7.57 17.49
C LYS A 210 -4.50 6.80 18.57
N GLN A 211 -4.41 5.47 18.46
CA GLN A 211 -3.67 4.61 19.39
C GLN A 211 -2.27 4.24 18.86
N ALA A 212 -1.86 4.78 17.71
CA ALA A 212 -0.57 4.47 17.12
C ALA A 212 0.59 4.87 18.04
N GLN A 213 1.58 3.99 18.18
CA GLN A 213 2.81 4.27 18.91
C GLN A 213 3.63 5.37 18.22
N SER A 214 3.66 5.35 16.88
CA SER A 214 4.28 6.37 16.06
C SER A 214 3.22 6.95 15.13
N ALA A 215 2.80 8.19 15.38
CA ALA A 215 1.81 8.87 14.56
C ALA A 215 2.42 9.39 13.26
N LEU A 216 1.63 9.41 12.18
CA LEU A 216 1.96 10.17 10.98
C LEU A 216 1.73 11.66 11.26
N PRO A 217 2.71 12.55 10.96
CA PRO A 217 2.52 13.98 11.09
C PRO A 217 1.34 14.49 10.25
N GLU A 218 0.56 15.45 10.77
CA GLU A 218 -0.60 16.03 10.07
C GLU A 218 -0.30 16.54 8.65
N LYS A 219 0.90 17.09 8.46
CA LYS A 219 1.35 17.59 7.15
C LYS A 219 1.42 16.46 6.12
N ILE A 220 1.79 15.24 6.54
CA ILE A 220 1.80 14.06 5.67
C ILE A 220 0.37 13.68 5.30
N PHE A 221 -0.57 13.71 6.24
CA PHE A 221 -1.99 13.48 5.92
C PHE A 221 -2.54 14.46 4.88
N ARG A 222 -2.21 15.75 5.01
CA ARG A 222 -2.60 16.75 4.01
C ARG A 222 -2.02 16.46 2.63
N ILE A 223 -0.77 15.99 2.57
CA ILE A 223 -0.12 15.60 1.32
C ILE A 223 -0.84 14.41 0.70
N LEU A 224 -1.05 13.35 1.49
CA LEU A 224 -1.72 12.11 1.04
C LEU A 224 -3.14 12.39 0.51
N ASN A 225 -3.90 13.28 1.18
CA ASN A 225 -5.23 13.70 0.72
C ASN A 225 -5.20 14.56 -0.55
N SER A 226 -4.08 15.21 -0.85
CA SER A 226 -3.90 16.05 -2.03
C SER A 226 -3.23 15.33 -3.20
N LEU A 227 -2.86 14.06 -3.03
CA LEU A 227 -2.27 13.31 -4.11
C LEU A 227 -3.31 13.18 -5.23
N PRO A 228 -2.98 13.57 -6.47
CA PRO A 228 -3.91 13.47 -7.57
C PRO A 228 -4.11 11.99 -7.89
N ASN A 229 -5.35 11.55 -7.65
CA ASN A 229 -5.85 10.27 -8.14
C ASN A 229 -6.02 10.38 -9.66
N GLN A 230 -5.77 9.29 -10.39
CA GLN A 230 -5.68 9.24 -11.87
C GLN A 230 -6.64 10.19 -12.60
#